data_AF-X1RKK9-F1
#
_entry.id   AF-X1RKK9-F1
#
_cell.length_a   1.000
_cell.length_b   1.000
_cell.length_c   1.000
_cell.angle_alpha   90.00
_cell.angle_beta   90.00
_cell.angle_gamma   90.00
#
_symmetry.space_group_name_H-M   'P 1'
#
loop_
_entity.id
_entity.type
_entity.pdbx_description
1 polymer ?
#
loop_
_entity_poly.entity_id
_entity_poly.type
_entity_poly.pdbx_seq_one_letter_code
_entity_poly.pdbx_strand_id
1 'polypeptide(L)'
;MVVSRKTPQGLPVKVVISNGSLCLSKDPSLRAERTAEVPAVSGVYRESRGEVKTLPGIPPTNLPQDIWQTIRKDPNTGQISIDQDLVGNYLDTDTEATSPSTLSLTGVQDFGRMCGSLAVVGEDEDGNRIAKRLSCRREWCSDCRLVEHRRRIASVLTKLLQIDCMGYEVITFPLEVRLFMRNPSVLALKAKQTRKLYRKMGYQMVFTRWHYFGKNGEKYHPHLNVLYDGGYLSKEQLAKKKSLIRRKLLPRSIAKRIKKDLVIHSDYTQDPKLKMRWISYVTKASFTDKSWDRPLADALKGFHNGCFAGFWNGDPKWKLTGTDKKFNALLKVTKGLHPVSGKPIVWKKPTYPWVLLLMEEPVDIGGWWYLLPTERGPPEGRLDLTNLIELPDDDD
;
A
#
# COMPACT_ATOMS: atom_id res chain seq x y z
N MET A 1 38.80 7.87 22.36
CA MET A 1 38.56 6.42 22.44
C MET A 1 38.20 5.92 21.05
N VAL A 2 39.16 5.29 20.36
CA VAL A 2 39.04 4.83 18.97
C VAL A 2 39.25 3.31 19.00
N VAL A 3 38.25 2.56 18.56
CA VAL A 3 38.35 1.11 18.39
C VAL A 3 38.73 0.84 16.93
N SER A 4 39.94 0.29 16.75
CA SER A 4 40.49 -0.15 15.48
C SER A 4 39.93 -1.53 15.10
N ARG A 5 39.63 -1.76 13.82
CA ARG A 5 39.52 -3.12 13.24
C ARG A 5 40.48 -3.25 12.07
N LYS A 6 41.32 -4.29 12.13
CA LYS A 6 42.26 -4.73 11.11
C LYS A 6 41.56 -5.67 10.11
N THR A 7 41.95 -5.62 8.84
CA THR A 7 41.61 -6.63 7.83
C THR A 7 42.63 -7.79 7.83
N PRO A 8 42.26 -8.99 7.33
CA PRO A 8 43.00 -10.24 7.57
C PRO A 8 44.33 -10.40 6.80
N GLN A 9 44.78 -9.41 6.03
CA GLN A 9 45.91 -9.60 5.10
C GLN A 9 47.00 -8.51 5.17
N GLY A 10 47.01 -7.69 6.23
CA GLY A 10 48.25 -7.02 6.68
C GLY A 10 48.99 -6.10 5.69
N LEU A 11 48.37 -5.60 4.63
CA LEU A 11 49.01 -4.69 3.67
C LEU A 11 48.45 -3.26 3.77
N PRO A 12 49.32 -2.23 3.79
CA PRO A 12 48.89 -0.84 3.85
C PRO A 12 48.39 -0.36 2.47
N VAL A 13 47.12 0.06 2.37
CA VAL A 13 46.62 0.77 1.19
C VAL A 13 46.68 2.27 1.45
N LYS A 14 47.65 2.93 0.83
CA LYS A 14 47.66 4.39 0.63
C LYS A 14 46.59 4.73 -0.41
N VAL A 15 45.57 5.49 -0.04
CA VAL A 15 44.69 6.16 -1.01
C VAL A 15 45.20 7.59 -1.18
N VAL A 16 45.87 7.83 -2.30
CA VAL A 16 46.23 9.16 -2.78
C VAL A 16 45.06 9.69 -3.61
N ILE A 17 44.54 10.86 -3.24
CA ILE A 17 43.55 11.60 -4.03
C ILE A 17 44.34 12.55 -4.93
N SER A 18 44.26 12.36 -6.25
CA SER A 18 44.77 13.32 -7.23
C SER A 18 43.65 13.77 -8.17
N ASN A 19 43.43 15.09 -8.21
CA ASN A 19 42.63 15.81 -9.20
C ASN A 19 43.27 15.69 -10.59
N GLY A 20 42.46 15.57 -11.65
CA GLY A 20 42.95 15.73 -13.01
C GLY A 20 41.90 15.48 -14.08
N SER A 21 41.38 16.58 -14.65
CA SER A 21 40.70 16.62 -15.94
C SER A 21 41.61 16.14 -17.07
N LEU A 22 41.08 15.47 -18.09
CA LEU A 22 41.61 15.59 -19.46
C LEU A 22 40.52 15.33 -20.51
N CYS A 23 40.27 16.35 -21.32
CA CYS A 23 39.61 16.25 -22.63
C CYS A 23 40.61 15.68 -23.64
N LEU A 24 40.14 14.89 -24.61
CA LEU A 24 40.78 14.77 -25.93
C LEU A 24 39.74 14.30 -26.97
N SER A 25 39.65 15.09 -28.04
CA SER A 25 38.94 14.82 -29.28
C SER A 25 39.81 14.02 -30.26
N LYS A 26 39.18 13.31 -31.21
CA LYS A 26 39.52 13.26 -32.64
C LYS A 26 38.62 12.25 -33.38
N ASP A 27 37.82 12.77 -34.31
CA ASP A 27 37.35 12.13 -35.56
C ASP A 27 38.34 12.58 -36.68
N PRO A 28 38.41 12.03 -37.92
CA PRO A 28 37.30 11.47 -38.71
C PRO A 28 37.61 10.30 -39.70
N SER A 29 36.53 9.81 -40.31
CA SER A 29 36.40 9.27 -41.68
C SER A 29 36.69 7.78 -41.92
N LEU A 30 35.62 7.03 -42.25
CA LEU A 30 35.54 6.22 -43.46
C LEU A 30 34.07 6.10 -43.89
N ARG A 31 33.89 6.17 -45.21
CA ARG A 31 32.68 6.42 -45.98
C ARG A 31 32.11 5.09 -46.47
N ALA A 32 30.80 4.88 -46.37
CA ALA A 32 30.05 3.96 -47.23
C ALA A 32 28.57 4.36 -47.28
N GLU A 33 28.15 4.87 -48.44
CA GLU A 33 26.74 5.02 -48.82
C GLU A 33 26.12 3.64 -49.10
N ARG A 34 24.97 3.33 -48.48
CA ARG A 34 23.90 2.51 -49.06
C ARG A 34 22.55 2.96 -48.48
N THR A 35 21.60 3.25 -49.36
CA THR A 35 20.22 3.63 -49.04
C THR A 35 19.33 2.43 -48.73
N ALA A 36 18.33 2.71 -47.87
CA ALA A 36 17.02 2.08 -47.70
C ALA A 36 16.95 0.59 -47.35
N GLU A 37 16.57 0.29 -46.11
CA GLU A 37 15.49 -0.64 -45.77
C GLU A 37 15.10 -0.46 -44.29
N VAL A 38 13.86 -0.06 -44.07
CA VAL A 38 13.23 0.02 -42.74
C VAL A 38 12.92 -1.41 -42.29
N PRO A 39 13.39 -1.89 -41.12
CA PRO A 39 12.94 -3.18 -40.63
C PRO A 39 11.50 -3.05 -40.15
N ALA A 40 10.59 -3.72 -40.84
CA ALA A 40 9.25 -3.98 -40.35
C ALA A 40 9.35 -4.79 -39.05
N VAL A 41 8.86 -4.23 -37.95
CA VAL A 41 8.61 -4.98 -36.71
C VAL A 41 7.11 -4.98 -36.47
N SER A 42 6.45 -6.03 -36.95
CA SER A 42 5.01 -6.22 -36.89
C SER A 42 4.57 -6.84 -35.56
N GLY A 43 3.61 -6.19 -34.91
CA GLY A 43 2.54 -6.83 -34.14
C GLY A 43 1.22 -6.85 -34.92
N VAL A 44 1.28 -6.64 -36.24
CA VAL A 44 0.13 -6.56 -37.14
C VAL A 44 0.49 -7.34 -38.41
N TYR A 45 -0.28 -8.39 -38.71
CA TYR A 45 -0.19 -9.06 -40.01
C TYR A 45 -1.48 -8.80 -40.80
N ARG A 46 -1.36 -8.82 -42.13
CA ARG A 46 -2.45 -8.55 -43.07
C ARG A 46 -2.69 -9.83 -43.86
N GLU A 47 -3.90 -10.39 -43.77
CA GLU A 47 -4.30 -11.51 -44.60
C GLU A 47 -4.77 -11.00 -45.96
N SER A 48 -4.48 -11.76 -47.02
CA SER A 48 -4.76 -11.38 -48.41
C SER A 48 -6.28 -11.34 -48.63
N ARG A 49 -6.83 -10.12 -48.61
CA ARG A 49 -8.24 -9.71 -48.79
C ARG A 49 -9.08 -9.61 -47.50
N GLY A 50 -8.84 -8.54 -46.72
CA GLY A 50 -9.87 -7.94 -45.84
C GLY A 50 -9.50 -7.79 -44.36
N GLU A 51 -9.47 -6.53 -43.90
CA GLU A 51 -9.35 -6.00 -42.52
C GLU A 51 -8.07 -6.28 -41.67
N VAL A 52 -7.65 -5.22 -40.97
CA VAL A 52 -6.51 -5.21 -40.03
C VAL A 52 -6.98 -5.73 -38.67
N LYS A 53 -6.44 -6.87 -38.21
CA LYS A 53 -6.75 -7.43 -36.88
C LYS A 53 -5.55 -7.29 -35.92
N THR A 54 -5.85 -7.07 -34.64
CA THR A 54 -4.88 -7.12 -33.53
C THR A 54 -4.93 -8.50 -32.85
N LEU A 55 -3.79 -8.95 -32.31
CA LEU A 55 -3.71 -10.21 -31.57
C LEU A 55 -4.65 -10.19 -30.35
N PRO A 56 -5.42 -11.26 -30.10
CA PRO A 56 -6.38 -11.30 -28.99
C PRO A 56 -5.67 -11.18 -27.64
N GLY A 57 -6.12 -10.22 -26.82
CA GLY A 57 -5.70 -10.07 -25.42
C GLY A 57 -4.68 -8.96 -25.11
N ILE A 58 -4.24 -8.16 -26.09
CA ILE A 58 -3.32 -7.04 -25.85
C ILE A 58 -4.04 -5.72 -26.16
N PRO A 59 -4.29 -4.84 -25.16
CA PRO A 59 -4.84 -3.52 -25.45
C PRO A 59 -3.82 -2.69 -26.24
N PRO A 60 -4.25 -1.89 -27.23
CA PRO A 60 -3.35 -1.00 -27.97
C PRO A 60 -2.80 0.06 -27.01
N THR A 61 -1.59 -0.13 -26.50
CA THR A 61 -0.88 0.89 -25.73
C THR A 61 -0.03 1.72 -26.69
N ASN A 62 -0.29 3.03 -26.75
CA ASN A 62 0.55 4.03 -27.42
C ASN A 62 1.87 4.24 -26.65
N LEU A 63 2.67 3.18 -26.54
CA LEU A 63 4.03 3.25 -26.01
C LEU A 63 4.99 3.65 -27.15
N PRO A 64 5.77 4.72 -26.98
CA PRO A 64 6.87 5.06 -27.87
C PRO A 64 7.83 3.87 -28.12
N GLN A 65 8.31 3.73 -29.36
CA GLN A 65 9.13 2.60 -29.84
C GLN A 65 10.43 2.40 -29.02
N ASP A 66 10.97 3.48 -28.47
CA ASP A 66 12.15 3.49 -27.59
C ASP A 66 11.89 2.84 -26.22
N ILE A 67 10.64 2.81 -25.74
CA ILE A 67 10.26 2.08 -24.53
C ILE A 67 10.09 0.59 -24.82
N TRP A 68 9.58 0.22 -26.01
CA TRP A 68 9.54 -1.18 -26.44
C TRP A 68 10.93 -1.83 -26.47
N GLN A 69 11.96 -1.08 -26.84
CA GLN A 69 13.34 -1.58 -26.84
C GLN A 69 13.90 -1.89 -25.43
N THR A 70 13.29 -1.35 -24.37
CA THR A 70 13.67 -1.67 -22.97
C THR A 70 12.92 -2.86 -22.37
N ILE A 71 11.97 -3.44 -23.13
CA ILE A 71 11.17 -4.61 -22.75
C ILE A 71 11.55 -5.74 -23.72
N ARG A 72 12.55 -6.57 -23.36
CA ARG A 72 12.94 -7.70 -24.21
C ARG A 72 12.02 -8.88 -23.93
N LYS A 73 11.25 -9.30 -24.94
CA LYS A 73 10.53 -10.56 -24.92
C LYS A 73 11.47 -11.65 -25.41
N ASP A 74 11.73 -12.66 -24.58
CA ASP A 74 12.47 -13.85 -25.00
C ASP A 74 11.66 -14.54 -26.12
N PRO A 75 12.23 -14.73 -27.32
CA PRO A 75 11.51 -15.29 -28.46
C PRO A 75 11.17 -16.77 -28.29
N ASN A 76 11.85 -17.51 -27.41
CA ASN A 76 11.64 -18.94 -27.19
C ASN A 76 10.66 -19.22 -26.04
N THR A 77 10.61 -18.34 -25.03
CA THR A 77 9.78 -18.55 -23.83
C THR A 77 8.59 -17.60 -23.73
N GLY A 78 8.57 -16.53 -24.53
CA GLY A 78 7.57 -15.46 -24.47
C GLY A 78 7.65 -14.60 -23.19
N GLN A 79 8.66 -14.83 -22.36
CA GLN A 79 8.83 -14.17 -21.07
C GLN A 79 9.33 -12.74 -21.27
N ILE A 80 8.69 -11.79 -20.57
CA ILE A 80 9.04 -10.37 -20.65
C ILE A 80 10.13 -10.08 -19.61
N SER A 81 11.32 -9.68 -20.08
CA SER A 81 12.41 -9.19 -19.24
C SER A 81 12.52 -7.67 -19.39
N ILE A 82 12.55 -6.97 -18.25
CA ILE A 82 12.87 -5.55 -18.17
C ILE A 82 14.40 -5.47 -18.14
N ASP A 83 14.98 -4.59 -18.95
CA ASP A 83 16.42 -4.34 -18.97
C ASP A 83 16.97 -4.19 -17.53
N GLN A 84 17.81 -5.14 -17.13
CA GLN A 84 18.36 -5.23 -15.77
C GLN A 84 19.20 -3.99 -15.43
N ASP A 85 19.76 -3.30 -16.44
CA ASP A 85 20.51 -2.07 -16.23
C ASP A 85 19.59 -0.91 -15.80
N LEU A 86 18.34 -0.90 -16.24
CA LEU A 86 17.35 0.11 -15.86
C LEU A 86 16.81 -0.14 -14.45
N VAL A 87 16.69 -1.41 -14.06
CA VAL A 87 16.34 -1.84 -12.70
C VAL A 87 17.49 -1.58 -11.73
N GLY A 88 18.73 -1.91 -12.13
CA GLY A 88 19.96 -1.60 -11.39
C GLY A 88 20.11 -0.10 -11.13
N ASN A 89 20.03 0.72 -12.18
CA ASN A 89 20.10 2.18 -12.05
C ASN A 89 18.94 2.81 -11.23
N TYR A 90 17.79 2.14 -11.09
CA TYR A 90 16.68 2.61 -10.26
C TYR A 90 16.82 2.19 -8.78
N LEU A 91 17.54 1.09 -8.51
CA LEU A 91 17.76 0.52 -7.19
C LEU A 91 19.11 0.92 -6.56
N ASP A 92 20.12 1.27 -7.35
CA ASP A 92 21.51 1.56 -6.92
C ASP A 92 21.75 2.99 -6.39
N THR A 93 20.70 3.68 -5.92
CA THR A 93 20.89 4.95 -5.20
C THR A 93 20.79 4.70 -3.69
N ASP A 94 21.95 4.52 -3.06
CA ASP A 94 22.22 4.39 -1.61
C ASP A 94 21.81 3.06 -0.94
N THR A 95 22.30 1.93 -1.44
CA THR A 95 22.25 0.62 -0.76
C THR A 95 23.51 0.40 0.10
N GLU A 96 23.60 1.08 1.25
CA GLU A 96 24.30 0.43 2.37
C GLU A 96 23.46 -0.77 2.81
N ALA A 97 24.05 -1.94 2.64
CA ALA A 97 23.52 -3.24 2.95
C ALA A 97 22.79 -3.25 4.30
N THR A 98 21.48 -3.47 4.25
CA THR A 98 20.77 -4.07 5.38
C THR A 98 20.19 -5.37 4.87
N SER A 99 20.88 -6.45 5.22
CA SER A 99 20.41 -7.82 5.13
C SER A 99 18.95 -7.90 5.59
N PRO A 100 18.10 -8.74 4.97
CA PRO A 100 16.77 -9.01 5.47
C PRO A 100 16.93 -9.68 6.83
N SER A 101 16.81 -8.91 7.91
CA SER A 101 16.72 -9.47 9.25
C SER A 101 15.41 -10.25 9.31
N THR A 102 15.58 -11.55 9.25
CA THR A 102 14.69 -12.65 9.63
C THR A 102 13.56 -12.19 10.56
N LEU A 103 12.44 -11.75 9.97
CA LEU A 103 11.15 -11.83 10.64
C LEU A 103 10.54 -13.16 10.22
N SER A 104 10.99 -14.18 10.94
CA SER A 104 10.25 -15.43 11.13
C SER A 104 8.89 -15.06 11.70
N LEU A 105 7.92 -14.86 10.83
CA LEU A 105 6.53 -15.17 11.12
C LEU A 105 6.31 -16.53 10.50
N THR A 106 6.37 -17.53 11.37
CA THR A 106 5.82 -18.88 11.17
C THR A 106 4.78 -18.89 10.08
N GLY A 107 5.08 -19.61 9.00
CA GLY A 107 4.16 -19.83 7.90
C GLY A 107 2.86 -20.43 8.43
N VAL A 108 1.84 -19.58 8.57
CA VAL A 108 0.47 -20.05 8.50
C VAL A 108 0.24 -20.29 7.02
N GLN A 109 0.48 -21.54 6.62
CA GLN A 109 0.01 -22.07 5.34
C GLN A 109 -1.45 -21.64 5.17
N ASP A 110 -1.76 -21.07 4.00
CA ASP A 110 -3.10 -20.70 3.52
C ASP A 110 -3.95 -21.98 3.37
N PHE A 111 -4.26 -22.67 4.47
CA PHE A 111 -5.29 -23.70 4.50
C PHE A 111 -6.64 -23.00 4.51
N GLY A 112 -7.23 -22.76 3.32
CA GLY A 112 -8.68 -22.68 3.07
C GLY A 112 -9.60 -21.83 3.98
N ARG A 113 -9.10 -21.08 4.95
CA ARG A 113 -9.90 -20.33 5.92
C ARG A 113 -10.23 -18.98 5.30
N MET A 114 -11.46 -18.84 4.83
CA MET A 114 -12.03 -17.58 4.37
C MET A 114 -11.71 -16.45 5.36
N CYS A 115 -11.25 -15.29 4.88
CA CYS A 115 -10.90 -14.17 5.74
C CYS A 115 -12.15 -13.70 6.49
N GLY A 116 -12.05 -13.51 7.81
CA GLY A 116 -13.22 -13.23 8.65
C GLY A 116 -13.99 -14.49 9.08
N SER A 117 -13.54 -15.70 8.79
CA SER A 117 -14.18 -16.91 9.34
C SER A 117 -14.01 -17.06 10.87
N LEU A 118 -13.05 -16.35 11.45
CA LEU A 118 -12.72 -16.42 12.88
C LEU A 118 -12.89 -15.05 13.56
N ALA A 119 -13.10 -15.09 14.86
CA ALA A 119 -13.13 -13.94 15.73
C ALA A 119 -12.44 -14.23 17.07
N VAL A 120 -12.03 -13.17 17.77
CA VAL A 120 -11.62 -13.24 19.18
C VAL A 120 -12.65 -12.49 20.02
N VAL A 121 -12.90 -12.99 21.22
CA VAL A 121 -13.81 -12.36 22.18
C VAL A 121 -12.99 -11.74 23.29
N GLY A 122 -13.36 -10.54 23.67
CA GLY A 122 -12.84 -9.83 24.82
C GLY A 122 -13.98 -9.49 25.78
N GLU A 123 -13.60 -9.22 27.02
CA GLU A 123 -14.50 -8.90 28.11
C GLU A 123 -13.87 -7.82 28.97
N ASP A 124 -14.68 -6.91 29.51
CA ASP A 124 -14.23 -6.00 30.57
C ASP A 124 -14.52 -6.57 31.97
N GLU A 125 -14.12 -5.85 33.01
CA GLU A 125 -14.33 -6.27 34.40
C GLU A 125 -15.81 -6.33 34.83
N ASP A 126 -16.71 -5.69 34.09
CA ASP A 126 -18.16 -5.72 34.36
C ASP A 126 -18.87 -6.84 33.59
N GLY A 127 -18.12 -7.70 32.89
CA GLY A 127 -18.65 -8.78 32.06
C GLY A 127 -19.17 -8.32 30.69
N ASN A 128 -18.96 -7.06 30.28
CA ASN A 128 -19.39 -6.61 28.96
C ASN A 128 -18.50 -7.22 27.88
N ARG A 129 -19.14 -7.91 26.92
CA ARG A 129 -18.45 -8.69 25.91
C ARG A 129 -18.34 -7.95 24.58
N ILE A 130 -17.18 -8.09 23.95
CA ILE A 130 -16.90 -7.55 22.62
C ILE A 130 -16.22 -8.60 21.75
N ALA A 131 -16.67 -8.72 20.50
CA ALA A 131 -16.03 -9.56 19.50
C ALA A 131 -15.24 -8.73 18.49
N LYS A 132 -14.12 -9.30 18.05
CA LYS A 132 -13.30 -8.79 16.96
C LYS A 132 -13.18 -9.88 15.90
N ARG A 133 -13.85 -9.68 14.78
CA ARG A 133 -13.69 -10.55 13.63
C ARG A 133 -12.30 -10.35 13.01
N LEU A 134 -11.60 -11.46 12.78
CA LEU A 134 -10.21 -11.48 12.35
C LEU A 134 -10.13 -11.22 10.85
N SER A 135 -9.42 -10.16 10.51
CA SER A 135 -9.20 -9.76 9.13
C SER A 135 -7.74 -9.93 8.74
N CYS A 136 -7.50 -10.16 7.44
CA CYS A 136 -6.15 -10.34 6.93
C CYS A 136 -5.34 -9.03 6.91
N ARG A 137 -6.00 -7.86 7.00
CA ARG A 137 -5.40 -6.50 6.93
C ARG A 137 -4.57 -6.23 5.66
N ARG A 138 -4.71 -7.07 4.64
CA ARG A 138 -4.02 -6.95 3.36
C ARG A 138 -4.65 -5.83 2.53
N GLU A 139 -3.87 -5.20 1.64
CA GLU A 139 -4.41 -4.17 0.72
C GLU A 139 -5.51 -4.74 -0.19
N TRP A 140 -5.34 -5.98 -0.65
CA TRP A 140 -6.31 -6.71 -1.45
C TRP A 140 -6.74 -8.02 -0.76
N CYS A 141 -8.06 -8.23 -0.67
CA CYS A 141 -8.73 -9.44 -0.17
C CYS A 141 -10.16 -9.48 -0.74
N SER A 142 -10.64 -10.64 -1.17
CA SER A 142 -12.03 -10.81 -1.63
C SER A 142 -13.05 -10.59 -0.52
N ASP A 143 -12.72 -10.97 0.71
CA ASP A 143 -13.72 -11.11 1.78
C ASP A 143 -13.81 -9.85 2.65
N CYS A 144 -12.67 -9.26 3.07
CA CYS A 144 -12.67 -8.19 4.07
C CYS A 144 -12.52 -6.77 3.50
N ARG A 145 -12.22 -6.60 2.20
CA ARG A 145 -11.81 -5.30 1.64
C ARG A 145 -12.79 -4.16 1.89
N LEU A 146 -14.10 -4.41 1.74
CA LEU A 146 -15.15 -3.39 1.91
C LEU A 146 -15.23 -2.91 3.36
N VAL A 147 -15.06 -3.81 4.32
CA VAL A 147 -15.23 -3.51 5.75
C VAL A 147 -13.92 -3.01 6.40
N GLU A 148 -12.78 -3.32 5.79
CA GLU A 148 -11.45 -2.84 6.22
C GLU A 148 -11.27 -1.33 6.14
N HIS A 149 -12.07 -0.60 5.36
CA HIS A 149 -11.88 0.85 5.25
C HIS A 149 -12.09 1.56 6.60
N ARG A 150 -13.17 1.22 7.34
CA ARG A 150 -13.43 1.82 8.66
C ARG A 150 -12.38 1.46 9.71
N ARG A 151 -11.87 0.22 9.69
CA ARG A 151 -10.76 -0.22 10.57
C ARG A 151 -9.48 0.55 10.29
N ARG A 152 -9.14 0.72 9.01
CA ARG A 152 -7.98 1.51 8.59
C ARG A 152 -8.11 2.95 9.06
N ILE A 153 -9.27 3.57 8.92
CA ILE A 153 -9.52 4.90 9.45
C ILE A 153 -9.29 4.92 10.98
N ALA A 154 -9.94 4.03 11.72
CA ALA A 154 -9.82 3.99 13.18
C ALA A 154 -8.37 3.78 13.65
N SER A 155 -7.63 2.87 12.99
CA SER A 155 -6.24 2.58 13.35
C SER A 155 -5.31 3.77 13.10
N VAL A 156 -5.51 4.52 12.01
CA VAL A 156 -4.69 5.70 11.73
C VAL A 156 -5.12 6.92 12.54
N LEU A 157 -6.42 7.05 12.88
CA LEU A 157 -6.94 8.21 13.59
C LEU A 157 -6.30 8.40 14.96
N THR A 158 -6.04 7.32 15.70
CA THR A 158 -5.36 7.40 17.00
C THR A 158 -4.06 8.20 16.97
N LYS A 159 -3.38 8.17 15.82
CA LYS A 159 -2.15 8.90 15.53
C LYS A 159 -2.42 10.24 14.86
N LEU A 160 -3.25 10.27 13.81
CA LEU A 160 -3.49 11.48 13.01
C LEU A 160 -4.27 12.58 13.76
N LEU A 161 -4.97 12.23 14.85
CA LEU A 161 -5.54 13.22 15.76
C LEU A 161 -4.48 14.10 16.46
N GLN A 162 -3.22 13.67 16.51
CA GLN A 162 -2.11 14.42 17.11
C GLN A 162 -1.57 15.54 16.20
N ILE A 163 -1.98 15.58 14.92
CA ILE A 163 -1.53 16.58 13.95
C ILE A 163 -2.37 17.85 14.06
N ASP A 164 -1.75 18.95 14.49
CA ASP A 164 -2.38 20.27 14.59
C ASP A 164 -2.63 20.90 13.22
N CYS A 165 -1.56 21.15 12.47
CA CYS A 165 -1.64 21.57 11.08
C CYS A 165 -1.30 20.37 10.20
N MET A 166 -2.26 19.89 9.41
CA MET A 166 -2.09 18.72 8.56
C MET A 166 -1.70 19.17 7.17
N GLY A 167 -0.53 18.74 6.72
CA GLY A 167 -0.10 18.84 5.34
C GLY A 167 -0.56 17.59 4.59
N TYR A 168 -1.00 17.78 3.35
CA TYR A 168 -1.41 16.73 2.45
C TYR A 168 -0.66 16.86 1.12
N GLU A 169 0.01 15.79 0.71
CA GLU A 169 0.69 15.75 -0.58
C GLU A 169 0.31 14.50 -1.37
N VAL A 170 0.10 14.69 -2.66
CA VAL A 170 -0.12 13.61 -3.64
C VAL A 170 1.05 13.63 -4.61
N ILE A 171 1.89 12.60 -4.54
CA ILE A 171 3.07 12.45 -5.38
C ILE A 171 2.76 11.44 -6.48
N THR A 172 2.68 11.94 -7.71
CA THR A 172 2.34 11.17 -8.89
C THR A 172 3.54 11.05 -9.80
N PHE A 173 3.90 9.81 -10.15
CA PHE A 173 5.00 9.52 -11.06
C PHE A 173 4.55 9.67 -12.54
N PRO A 174 5.47 10.09 -13.44
CA PRO A 174 5.24 10.08 -14.90
C PRO A 174 4.81 8.70 -15.40
N LEU A 175 4.02 8.66 -16.48
CA LEU A 175 3.46 7.41 -17.02
C LEU A 175 4.54 6.38 -17.36
N GLU A 176 5.66 6.86 -17.89
CA GLU A 176 6.81 6.10 -18.40
C GLU A 176 7.48 5.24 -17.32
N VAL A 177 7.40 5.66 -16.05
CA VAL A 177 8.05 4.96 -14.93
C VAL A 177 7.07 4.22 -14.03
N ARG A 178 5.75 4.32 -14.28
CA ARG A 178 4.74 3.64 -13.44
C ARG A 178 4.81 2.13 -13.53
N LEU A 179 5.40 1.58 -14.59
CA LEU A 179 5.58 0.13 -14.73
C LEU A 179 6.38 -0.45 -13.57
N PHE A 180 7.40 0.27 -13.07
CA PHE A 180 8.19 -0.16 -11.90
C PHE A 180 7.36 -0.24 -10.61
N MET A 181 6.28 0.54 -10.52
CA MET A 181 5.42 0.64 -9.34
C MET A 181 4.44 -0.53 -9.26
N ARG A 182 4.44 -1.42 -10.26
CA ARG A 182 3.79 -2.73 -10.14
C ARG A 182 4.54 -3.66 -9.19
N ASN A 183 5.82 -3.41 -8.92
CA ASN A 183 6.60 -4.19 -7.97
C ASN A 183 6.38 -3.66 -6.52
N PRO A 184 5.85 -4.48 -5.60
CA PRO A 184 5.65 -4.09 -4.20
C PRO A 184 6.92 -3.61 -3.49
N SER A 185 8.08 -4.17 -3.81
CA SER A 185 9.37 -3.75 -3.24
C SER A 185 9.73 -2.33 -3.66
N VAL A 186 9.44 -1.94 -4.90
CA VAL A 186 9.63 -0.58 -5.40
C VAL A 186 8.67 0.39 -4.70
N LEU A 187 7.40 0.02 -4.56
CA LEU A 187 6.40 0.81 -3.82
C LEU A 187 6.84 1.04 -2.37
N ALA A 188 7.31 0.00 -1.68
CA ALA A 188 7.82 0.07 -0.32
C ALA A 188 9.05 0.97 -0.22
N LEU A 189 10.02 0.80 -1.14
CA LEU A 189 11.24 1.60 -1.19
C LEU A 189 10.93 3.08 -1.38
N LYS A 190 10.10 3.43 -2.37
CA LYS A 190 9.74 4.84 -2.63
C LYS A 190 8.97 5.45 -1.46
N ALA A 191 8.04 4.74 -0.85
CA ALA A 191 7.36 5.22 0.34
C ALA A 191 8.34 5.42 1.53
N LYS A 192 9.30 4.51 1.73
CA LYS A 192 10.36 4.63 2.75
C LYS A 192 11.27 5.82 2.48
N GLN A 193 11.69 6.04 1.23
CA GLN A 193 12.49 7.20 0.82
C GLN A 193 11.73 8.51 1.10
N THR A 194 10.44 8.57 0.77
CA THR A 194 9.58 9.73 1.08
C THR A 194 9.53 10.00 2.57
N ARG A 195 9.23 8.99 3.41
CA ARG A 195 9.19 9.17 4.86
C ARG A 195 10.51 9.66 5.43
N LYS A 196 11.64 9.05 5.02
CA LYS A 196 12.99 9.50 5.43
C LYS A 196 13.26 10.96 5.02
N LEU A 197 12.86 11.35 3.81
CA LEU A 197 13.05 12.71 3.31
C LEU A 197 12.27 13.73 4.16
N TYR A 198 11.01 13.46 4.48
CA TYR A 198 10.19 14.37 5.30
C TYR A 198 10.74 14.48 6.72
N ARG A 199 11.20 13.36 7.29
CA ARG A 199 11.90 13.37 8.57
C ARG A 199 13.17 14.24 8.53
N LYS A 200 13.95 14.17 7.45
CA LYS A 200 15.13 15.02 7.25
C LYS A 200 14.76 16.51 7.06
N MET A 201 13.57 16.81 6.58
CA MET A 201 13.04 18.18 6.48
C MET A 201 12.51 18.73 7.82
N GLY A 202 12.48 17.93 8.88
CA GLY A 202 12.06 18.36 10.22
C GLY A 202 10.62 18.00 10.59
N TYR A 203 9.85 17.36 9.70
CA TYR A 203 8.49 16.92 10.02
C TYR A 203 8.52 15.77 11.03
N GLN A 204 7.75 15.85 12.11
CA GLN A 204 7.78 14.87 13.18
C GLN A 204 6.80 13.71 12.96
N MET A 205 5.71 13.93 12.26
CA MET A 205 4.64 12.97 12.08
C MET A 205 4.41 12.79 10.58
N VAL A 206 4.73 11.61 10.04
CA VAL A 206 4.55 11.34 8.61
C VAL A 206 3.83 10.02 8.42
N PHE A 207 2.73 10.05 7.68
CA PHE A 207 1.99 8.88 7.24
C PHE A 207 1.95 8.83 5.72
N THR A 208 2.25 7.68 5.15
CA THR A 208 2.24 7.48 3.69
C THR A 208 1.36 6.30 3.31
N ARG A 209 0.64 6.41 2.19
CA ARG A 209 -0.13 5.31 1.62
C ARG A 209 -0.29 5.44 0.10
N TRP A 210 -0.14 4.34 -0.63
CA TRP A 210 -0.39 4.32 -2.07
C TRP A 210 -1.86 4.20 -2.41
N HIS A 211 -2.25 4.91 -3.45
CA HIS A 211 -3.41 4.58 -4.28
C HIS A 211 -2.91 4.10 -5.64
N TYR A 212 -3.70 3.28 -6.32
CA TYR A 212 -3.31 2.51 -7.51
C TYR A 212 -4.17 2.80 -8.74
N PHE A 213 -5.49 2.92 -8.57
CA PHE A 213 -6.43 3.10 -9.66
C PHE A 213 -7.32 4.32 -9.42
N GLY A 214 -7.79 4.91 -10.51
CA GLY A 214 -8.82 5.95 -10.49
C GLY A 214 -10.20 5.42 -10.11
N LYS A 215 -11.20 6.31 -10.13
CA LYS A 215 -12.61 5.92 -10.01
C LYS A 215 -12.94 4.92 -11.13
N ASN A 216 -13.67 3.85 -10.81
CA ASN A 216 -14.10 2.79 -11.74
C ASN A 216 -12.99 1.92 -12.39
N GLY A 217 -11.74 1.99 -11.93
CA GLY A 217 -10.68 1.11 -12.44
C GLY A 217 -10.13 1.47 -13.82
N GLU A 218 -10.54 2.60 -14.38
CA GLU A 218 -10.27 2.99 -15.77
C GLU A 218 -8.79 3.07 -16.12
N LYS A 219 -7.92 3.35 -15.14
CA LYS A 219 -6.47 3.49 -15.39
C LYS A 219 -5.62 3.23 -14.15
N TYR A 220 -4.60 2.39 -14.31
CA TYR A 220 -3.52 2.27 -13.34
C TYR A 220 -2.75 3.60 -13.25
N HIS A 221 -2.88 4.26 -12.11
CA HIS A 221 -2.38 5.59 -11.82
C HIS A 221 -1.83 5.65 -10.39
N PRO A 222 -0.74 4.92 -10.10
CA PRO A 222 -0.18 4.86 -8.77
C PRO A 222 0.29 6.24 -8.32
N HIS A 223 -0.19 6.67 -7.17
CA HIS A 223 0.24 7.90 -6.51
C HIS A 223 0.40 7.67 -5.01
N LEU A 224 1.42 8.30 -4.45
CA LEU A 224 1.73 8.21 -3.04
C LEU A 224 1.08 9.39 -2.33
N ASN A 225 0.12 9.10 -1.47
CA ASN A 225 -0.46 10.07 -0.56
C ASN A 225 0.43 10.20 0.69
N VAL A 226 0.65 11.42 1.13
CA VAL A 226 1.43 11.75 2.32
C VAL A 226 0.61 12.69 3.20
N LEU A 227 0.40 12.30 4.46
CA LEU A 227 -0.15 13.16 5.52
C LEU A 227 0.96 13.44 6.52
N TYR A 228 1.16 14.71 6.88
CA TYR A 228 2.27 15.10 7.76
C TYR A 228 1.95 16.33 8.60
N ASP A 229 2.74 16.60 9.63
CA ASP A 229 2.63 17.77 10.51
C ASP A 229 3.26 19.02 9.91
N GLY A 230 2.71 19.51 8.81
CA GLY A 230 3.16 20.72 8.13
C GLY A 230 2.02 21.64 7.77
N GLY A 231 2.24 22.94 7.91
CA GLY A 231 1.29 23.98 7.54
C GLY A 231 1.69 24.77 6.31
N TYR A 232 1.29 26.04 6.30
CA TYR A 232 1.61 26.97 5.22
C TYR A 232 3.11 27.00 4.93
N LEU A 233 3.45 27.04 3.64
CA LEU A 233 4.78 27.29 3.14
C LEU A 233 4.72 28.44 2.13
N SER A 234 5.70 29.33 2.16
CA SER A 234 5.85 30.32 1.09
C SER A 234 6.07 29.62 -0.25
N LYS A 235 5.78 30.31 -1.36
CA LYS A 235 5.98 29.76 -2.72
C LYS A 235 7.40 29.22 -2.91
N GLU A 236 8.40 29.91 -2.39
CA GLU A 236 9.81 29.51 -2.45
C GLU A 236 10.08 28.25 -1.62
N GLN A 237 9.61 28.21 -0.37
CA GLN A 237 9.76 27.04 0.51
C GLN A 237 9.09 25.81 -0.09
N LEU A 238 7.89 25.98 -0.65
CA LEU A 238 7.16 24.91 -1.32
C LEU A 238 7.89 24.43 -2.58
N ALA A 239 8.43 25.34 -3.39
CA ALA A 239 9.22 24.99 -4.58
C ALA A 239 10.49 24.22 -4.20
N LYS A 240 11.20 24.66 -3.15
CA LYS A 240 12.39 23.99 -2.60
C LYS A 240 12.05 22.58 -2.11
N LYS A 241 10.94 22.43 -1.37
CA LYS A 241 10.44 21.13 -0.92
C LYS A 241 10.12 20.20 -2.08
N LYS A 242 9.32 20.65 -3.06
CA LYS A 242 8.98 19.85 -4.25
C LYS A 242 10.22 19.45 -5.05
N SER A 243 11.22 20.34 -5.16
CA SER A 243 12.50 20.04 -5.79
C SER A 243 13.28 18.93 -5.08
N LEU A 244 13.31 18.94 -3.74
CA LEU A 244 13.92 17.88 -2.93
C LEU A 244 13.21 16.53 -3.12
N ILE A 245 11.86 16.53 -3.13
CA ILE A 245 11.07 15.32 -3.37
C ILE A 245 11.38 14.73 -4.75
N ARG A 246 11.34 15.57 -5.79
CA ARG A 246 11.67 15.17 -7.17
C ARG A 246 13.06 14.54 -7.27
N ARG A 247 14.08 15.22 -6.73
CA ARG A 247 15.46 14.71 -6.72
C ARG A 247 15.60 13.37 -6.02
N LYS A 248 14.88 13.14 -4.91
CA LYS A 248 15.05 11.90 -4.13
C LYS A 248 14.27 10.72 -4.73
N LEU A 249 13.09 10.96 -5.29
CA LEU A 249 12.21 9.87 -5.72
C LEU A 249 12.38 9.51 -7.19
N LEU A 250 12.75 10.47 -8.04
CA LEU A 250 13.00 10.25 -9.47
C LEU A 250 14.44 10.68 -9.81
N PRO A 251 15.33 9.72 -10.10
CA PRO A 251 16.70 10.02 -10.52
C PRO A 251 16.75 11.01 -11.69
N ARG A 252 17.69 11.97 -11.63
CA ARG A 252 17.80 13.04 -12.62
C ARG A 252 18.15 12.52 -14.01
N SER A 253 18.92 11.44 -14.11
CA SER A 253 19.19 10.74 -15.37
C SER A 253 17.89 10.30 -16.06
N ILE A 254 17.01 9.65 -15.31
CA ILE A 254 15.71 9.18 -15.80
C ILE A 254 14.82 10.37 -16.17
N ALA A 255 14.68 11.36 -15.29
CA ALA A 255 13.85 12.54 -15.53
C ALA A 255 14.26 13.31 -16.81
N LYS A 256 15.58 13.45 -17.03
CA LYS A 256 16.13 14.07 -18.25
C LYS A 256 15.82 13.24 -19.49
N ARG A 257 16.00 11.92 -19.42
CA ARG A 257 15.71 10.99 -20.53
C ARG A 257 14.24 11.04 -20.96
N ILE A 258 13.30 11.01 -20.02
CA ILE A 258 11.87 11.03 -20.32
C ILE A 258 11.29 12.45 -20.48
N LYS A 259 12.10 13.50 -20.28
CA LYS A 259 11.71 14.92 -20.31
C LYS A 259 10.48 15.25 -19.44
N LYS A 260 10.30 14.52 -18.33
CA LYS A 260 9.18 14.64 -17.39
C LYS A 260 9.68 14.46 -15.95
N ASP A 261 8.97 15.06 -15.00
CA ASP A 261 9.27 14.99 -13.55
C ASP A 261 7.99 14.66 -12.76
N LEU A 262 8.12 14.44 -11.46
CA LEU A 262 6.99 14.15 -10.58
C LEU A 262 6.00 15.33 -10.55
N VAL A 263 4.71 14.97 -10.63
CA VAL A 263 3.61 15.88 -10.33
C VAL A 263 3.32 15.78 -8.84
N ILE A 264 3.40 16.92 -8.15
CA ILE A 264 3.22 16.99 -6.70
C ILE A 264 2.13 18.02 -6.41
N HIS A 265 0.96 17.54 -5.97
CA HIS A 265 -0.07 18.38 -5.39
C HIS A 265 0.20 18.52 -3.89
N SER A 266 0.07 19.74 -3.38
CA SER A 266 0.35 20.07 -1.98
C SER A 266 -0.75 20.96 -1.47
N ASP A 267 -1.27 20.62 -0.30
CA ASP A 267 -2.29 21.38 0.41
C ASP A 267 -2.04 21.26 1.92
N TYR A 268 -2.66 22.10 2.73
CA TYR A 268 -2.61 22.01 4.18
C TYR A 268 -3.91 22.50 4.82
N THR A 269 -4.20 22.03 6.04
CA THR A 269 -5.40 22.46 6.75
C THR A 269 -5.25 22.36 8.26
N GLN A 270 -5.96 23.25 8.96
CA GLN A 270 -6.25 23.13 10.39
C GLN A 270 -7.70 22.69 10.64
N ASP A 271 -8.58 22.77 9.64
CA ASP A 271 -10.01 22.42 9.79
C ASP A 271 -10.19 20.91 10.04
N PRO A 272 -10.75 20.51 11.19
CA PRO A 272 -11.02 19.10 11.51
C PRO A 272 -11.83 18.35 10.44
N LYS A 273 -12.81 19.00 9.80
CA LYS A 273 -13.64 18.35 8.77
C LYS A 273 -12.81 18.02 7.54
N LEU A 274 -11.98 18.95 7.08
CA LEU A 274 -11.07 18.73 5.97
C LEU A 274 -10.00 17.67 6.28
N LYS A 275 -9.45 17.65 7.49
CA LYS A 275 -8.56 16.55 7.95
C LYS A 275 -9.25 15.19 7.82
N MET A 276 -10.49 15.07 8.32
CA MET A 276 -11.26 13.83 8.22
C MET A 276 -11.54 13.41 6.78
N ARG A 277 -11.83 14.38 5.89
CA ARG A 277 -11.99 14.13 4.46
C ARG A 277 -10.72 13.53 3.85
N TRP A 278 -9.56 14.09 4.15
CA TRP A 278 -8.28 13.56 3.67
C TRP A 278 -7.95 12.19 4.25
N ILE A 279 -8.12 11.99 5.56
CA ILE A 279 -7.90 10.67 6.19
C ILE A 279 -8.79 9.61 5.53
N SER A 280 -10.07 9.91 5.34
CA SER A 280 -11.04 9.01 4.71
C SER A 280 -10.65 8.69 3.27
N TYR A 281 -10.23 9.69 2.50
CA TYR A 281 -9.75 9.51 1.13
C TYR A 281 -8.47 8.68 1.08
N VAL A 282 -7.44 9.06 1.84
CA VAL A 282 -6.13 8.41 1.83
C VAL A 282 -6.23 6.94 2.26
N THR A 283 -7.06 6.62 3.25
CA THR A 283 -7.24 5.24 3.74
C THR A 283 -8.13 4.36 2.85
N LYS A 284 -8.86 4.95 1.89
CA LYS A 284 -9.75 4.22 0.98
C LYS A 284 -8.95 3.24 0.11
N ALA A 285 -9.45 2.01 -0.04
CA ALA A 285 -8.91 1.11 -1.07
C ALA A 285 -9.20 1.69 -2.46
N SER A 286 -8.15 1.94 -3.24
CA SER A 286 -8.28 2.35 -4.64
C SER A 286 -8.29 1.14 -5.57
N PHE A 287 -7.85 -0.03 -5.11
CA PHE A 287 -7.87 -1.26 -5.89
C PHE A 287 -9.05 -2.12 -5.43
N THR A 288 -10.18 -2.02 -6.13
CA THR A 288 -11.46 -2.58 -5.68
C THR A 288 -12.00 -3.71 -6.54
N ASP A 289 -11.28 -4.17 -7.56
CA ASP A 289 -11.68 -5.35 -8.31
C ASP A 289 -10.43 -6.07 -8.79
N LYS A 290 -10.35 -7.39 -8.56
CA LYS A 290 -9.24 -8.23 -9.04
C LYS A 290 -9.17 -8.21 -10.57
N SER A 291 -10.30 -8.05 -11.24
CA SER A 291 -10.40 -8.06 -12.70
C SER A 291 -9.58 -6.95 -13.35
N TRP A 292 -9.36 -5.83 -12.66
CA TRP A 292 -8.62 -4.68 -13.20
C TRP A 292 -7.14 -4.99 -13.44
N ASP A 293 -6.53 -5.84 -12.62
CA ASP A 293 -5.14 -6.27 -12.78
C ASP A 293 -4.84 -7.49 -11.88
N ARG A 294 -5.12 -8.70 -12.37
CA ARG A 294 -4.92 -9.93 -11.57
C ARG A 294 -3.46 -10.10 -11.12
N PRO A 295 -2.43 -9.96 -11.99
CA PRO A 295 -1.04 -10.06 -11.57
C PRO A 295 -0.66 -9.09 -10.45
N LEU A 296 -1.10 -7.82 -10.54
CA LEU A 296 -0.84 -6.84 -9.47
C LEU A 296 -1.59 -7.18 -8.19
N ALA A 297 -2.82 -7.69 -8.27
CA ALA A 297 -3.58 -8.09 -7.09
C ALA A 297 -2.87 -9.21 -6.31
N ASP A 298 -2.33 -10.19 -7.04
CA ASP A 298 -1.58 -11.30 -6.44
C ASP A 298 -0.24 -10.81 -5.88
N ALA A 299 0.46 -9.89 -6.57
CA ALA A 299 1.69 -9.28 -6.07
C ALA A 299 1.47 -8.40 -4.82
N LEU A 300 0.33 -7.73 -4.72
CA LEU A 300 -0.04 -6.91 -3.55
C LEU A 300 -0.61 -7.75 -2.39
N LYS A 301 -0.74 -9.07 -2.55
CA LYS A 301 -1.14 -9.97 -1.46
C LYS A 301 -0.08 -9.89 -0.35
N GLY A 302 -0.48 -9.40 0.82
CA GLY A 302 0.43 -9.19 1.96
C GLY A 302 1.19 -7.86 1.96
N PHE A 303 0.96 -6.99 0.97
CA PHE A 303 1.60 -5.68 0.92
C PHE A 303 1.06 -4.74 2.02
N HIS A 304 1.95 -4.25 2.87
CA HIS A 304 1.64 -3.25 3.90
C HIS A 304 1.66 -1.83 3.31
N ASN A 305 0.50 -1.38 2.85
CA ASN A 305 0.40 -0.13 2.10
C ASN A 305 0.52 1.16 2.96
N GLY A 306 -0.06 1.16 4.17
CA GLY A 306 -0.02 2.31 5.07
C GLY A 306 1.14 2.22 6.07
N CYS A 307 1.99 3.24 6.14
CA CYS A 307 3.14 3.25 7.06
C CYS A 307 3.32 4.61 7.72
N PHE A 308 3.72 4.57 8.99
CA PHE A 308 4.08 5.75 9.79
C PHE A 308 5.60 5.93 9.86
N ALA A 309 6.04 7.16 10.07
CA ALA A 309 7.38 7.49 10.54
C ALA A 309 7.30 8.63 11.55
N GLY A 310 8.27 8.63 12.47
CA GLY A 310 8.40 9.67 13.47
C GLY A 310 7.70 9.39 14.79
N PHE A 311 7.35 10.46 15.52
CA PHE A 311 6.91 10.38 16.92
C PHE A 311 5.39 10.51 17.00
N TRP A 312 4.73 9.60 17.72
CA TRP A 312 3.27 9.48 17.77
C TRP A 312 2.74 9.22 19.19
N ASN A 313 3.34 9.90 20.16
CA ASN A 313 3.05 9.72 21.59
C ASN A 313 2.42 10.97 22.21
N GLY A 314 1.99 11.93 21.39
CA GLY A 314 1.35 13.15 21.86
C GLY A 314 -0.15 13.00 22.05
N ASP A 315 -0.75 14.00 22.69
CA ASP A 315 -2.19 14.07 22.86
C ASP A 315 -2.92 14.43 21.56
N PRO A 316 -4.18 14.00 21.40
CA PRO A 316 -5.05 14.49 20.34
C PRO A 316 -5.15 16.03 20.35
N LYS A 317 -4.81 16.67 19.24
CA LYS A 317 -4.87 18.13 19.08
C LYS A 317 -6.20 18.61 18.51
N TRP A 318 -7.04 17.69 18.05
CA TRP A 318 -8.37 17.97 17.54
C TRP A 318 -9.31 16.79 17.81
N LYS A 319 -10.61 17.02 17.64
CA LYS A 319 -11.68 16.06 17.95
C LYS A 319 -12.56 15.79 16.74
N LEU A 320 -13.15 14.60 16.71
CA LEU A 320 -14.15 14.23 15.70
C LEU A 320 -15.44 15.03 15.91
N THR A 321 -16.06 15.47 14.83
CA THR A 321 -17.29 16.28 14.85
C THR A 321 -18.37 15.68 13.93
N GLY A 322 -19.63 16.05 14.14
CA GLY A 322 -20.74 15.60 13.29
C GLY A 322 -20.83 14.07 13.15
N THR A 323 -20.97 13.61 11.91
CA THR A 323 -21.13 12.18 11.56
C THR A 323 -19.87 11.35 11.78
N ASP A 324 -18.70 11.97 11.98
CA ASP A 324 -17.45 11.26 12.24
C ASP A 324 -17.36 10.73 13.66
N LYS A 325 -18.23 11.18 14.59
CA LYS A 325 -18.34 10.62 15.94
C LYS A 325 -18.59 9.11 15.96
N LYS A 326 -19.08 8.52 14.86
CA LYS A 326 -19.19 7.06 14.68
C LYS A 326 -17.87 6.31 14.89
N PHE A 327 -16.72 6.96 14.71
CA PHE A 327 -15.41 6.35 14.97
C PHE A 327 -15.02 6.32 16.45
N ASN A 328 -15.74 7.02 17.35
CA ASN A 328 -15.38 7.07 18.78
C ASN A 328 -15.37 5.69 19.44
N ALA A 329 -16.35 4.83 19.12
CA ALA A 329 -16.37 3.45 19.58
C ALA A 329 -15.11 2.69 19.12
N LEU A 330 -14.75 2.81 17.85
CA LEU A 330 -13.57 2.16 17.28
C LEU A 330 -12.25 2.70 17.85
N LEU A 331 -12.21 3.99 18.21
CA LEU A 331 -11.05 4.60 18.85
C LEU A 331 -10.81 4.04 20.25
N LYS A 332 -11.86 3.88 21.07
CA LYS A 332 -11.77 3.22 22.39
C LYS A 332 -11.22 1.81 22.24
N VAL A 333 -11.81 1.03 21.33
CA VAL A 333 -11.42 -0.36 21.09
C VAL A 333 -9.98 -0.49 20.58
N THR A 334 -9.54 0.42 19.72
CA THR A 334 -8.15 0.45 19.23
C THR A 334 -7.16 0.77 20.36
N LYS A 335 -7.59 1.50 21.40
CA LYS A 335 -6.83 1.75 22.63
C LYS A 335 -6.93 0.61 23.66
N GLY A 336 -7.63 -0.48 23.35
CA GLY A 336 -7.85 -1.60 24.27
C GLY A 336 -8.95 -1.35 25.30
N LEU A 337 -9.83 -0.37 25.06
CA LEU A 337 -10.94 -0.03 25.96
C LEU A 337 -12.28 -0.47 25.37
N HIS A 338 -13.17 -0.97 26.22
CA HIS A 338 -14.51 -1.35 25.85
C HIS A 338 -15.32 -0.10 25.44
N PRO A 339 -16.06 -0.12 24.32
CA PRO A 339 -16.60 1.10 23.71
C PRO A 339 -17.76 1.71 24.52
N VAL A 340 -18.47 0.91 25.32
CA VAL A 340 -19.58 1.34 26.18
C VAL A 340 -19.02 1.81 27.53
N SER A 341 -18.57 0.87 28.36
CA SER A 341 -18.05 1.13 29.72
C SER A 341 -16.76 1.98 29.76
N GLY A 342 -15.93 1.93 28.71
CA GLY A 342 -14.63 2.62 28.70
C GLY A 342 -13.51 1.91 29.46
N LYS A 343 -13.77 0.71 29.99
CA LYS A 343 -12.83 -0.06 30.82
C LYS A 343 -11.90 -0.95 29.97
N PRO A 344 -10.73 -1.36 30.48
CA PRO A 344 -9.79 -2.22 29.73
C PRO A 344 -10.42 -3.55 29.32
N ILE A 345 -10.13 -3.98 28.09
CA ILE A 345 -10.59 -5.28 27.55
C ILE A 345 -9.52 -6.34 27.80
N VAL A 346 -9.92 -7.45 28.41
CA VAL A 346 -9.13 -8.69 28.48
C VAL A 346 -9.54 -9.60 27.33
N TRP A 347 -8.61 -9.91 26.43
CA TRP A 347 -8.86 -10.78 25.28
C TRP A 347 -8.72 -12.26 25.64
N LYS A 348 -9.76 -13.05 25.34
CA LYS A 348 -9.70 -14.52 25.46
C LYS A 348 -8.73 -15.08 24.41
N LYS A 349 -7.92 -16.06 24.80
CA LYS A 349 -6.93 -16.72 23.92
C LYS A 349 -7.57 -17.49 22.75
N PRO A 350 -8.68 -18.23 22.94
CA PRO A 350 -9.28 -19.00 21.85
C PRO A 350 -9.84 -18.09 20.75
N THR A 351 -9.71 -18.55 19.50
CA THR A 351 -10.47 -18.00 18.38
C THR A 351 -11.76 -18.78 18.18
N TYR A 352 -12.84 -18.07 17.93
CA TYR A 352 -14.17 -18.64 17.72
C TYR A 352 -14.54 -18.57 16.24
N PRO A 353 -15.16 -19.62 15.66
CA PRO A 353 -15.84 -19.50 14.37
C PRO A 353 -16.85 -18.36 14.41
N TRP A 354 -16.78 -17.44 13.45
CA TRP A 354 -17.65 -16.27 13.39
C TRP A 354 -19.13 -16.65 13.34
N VAL A 355 -19.45 -17.77 12.68
CA VAL A 355 -20.81 -18.30 12.60
C VAL A 355 -21.43 -18.58 13.96
N LEU A 356 -20.65 -19.01 14.96
CA LEU A 356 -21.16 -19.26 16.31
C LEU A 356 -21.49 -17.95 17.04
N LEU A 357 -20.66 -16.93 16.85
CA LEU A 357 -20.92 -15.62 17.45
C LEU A 357 -22.09 -14.89 16.79
N LEU A 358 -22.39 -15.17 15.52
CA LEU A 358 -23.58 -14.64 14.85
C LEU A 358 -24.88 -15.12 15.50
N MET A 359 -24.89 -16.32 16.08
CA MET A 359 -26.05 -16.87 16.80
C MET A 359 -26.33 -16.13 18.11
N GLU A 360 -25.42 -15.29 18.59
CA GLU A 360 -25.62 -14.43 19.76
C GLU A 360 -26.16 -13.04 19.39
N GLU A 361 -26.62 -12.83 18.15
CA GLU A 361 -27.15 -11.56 17.64
C GLU A 361 -26.25 -10.33 17.89
N PRO A 362 -24.98 -10.37 17.43
CA PRO A 362 -24.00 -9.34 17.71
C PRO A 362 -24.35 -7.99 17.04
N VAL A 363 -24.19 -6.89 17.79
CA VAL A 363 -24.41 -5.54 17.24
C VAL A 363 -23.12 -5.01 16.58
N ASP A 364 -23.15 -4.78 15.27
CA ASP A 364 -22.01 -4.24 14.51
C ASP A 364 -21.75 -2.77 14.87
N ILE A 365 -20.61 -2.50 15.50
CA ILE A 365 -20.15 -1.15 15.83
C ILE A 365 -19.18 -0.59 14.77
N GLY A 366 -19.03 -1.31 13.65
CA GLY A 366 -18.28 -0.95 12.48
C GLY A 366 -16.92 -1.63 12.39
N GLY A 367 -16.47 -1.88 11.16
CA GLY A 367 -15.12 -2.37 10.94
C GLY A 367 -14.87 -3.73 11.60
N TRP A 368 -15.84 -4.65 11.56
CA TRP A 368 -15.68 -6.01 12.08
C TRP A 368 -15.39 -6.07 13.59
N TRP A 369 -15.97 -5.12 14.32
CA TRP A 369 -16.05 -5.12 15.77
C TRP A 369 -17.53 -5.18 16.13
N TYR A 370 -17.84 -5.96 17.15
CA TYR A 370 -19.22 -6.27 17.50
C TYR A 370 -19.39 -6.28 19.01
N LEU A 371 -20.47 -5.67 19.48
CA LEU A 371 -20.91 -5.87 20.86
C LEU A 371 -21.65 -7.21 20.95
N LEU A 372 -21.30 -7.99 21.96
CA LEU A 372 -22.00 -9.23 22.29
C LEU A 372 -22.91 -8.98 23.49
N PRO A 373 -24.05 -9.68 23.58
CA PRO A 373 -24.87 -9.66 24.79
C PRO A 373 -24.06 -10.10 26.02
N THR A 374 -24.31 -9.43 27.15
CA THR A 374 -23.67 -9.73 28.44
C THR A 374 -24.07 -11.11 28.95
N GLU A 375 -25.31 -11.52 28.70
CA GLU A 375 -25.84 -12.85 29.02
C GLU A 375 -26.27 -13.56 27.73
N ARG A 376 -25.86 -14.82 27.57
CA ARG A 376 -26.48 -15.70 26.57
C ARG A 376 -27.90 -15.92 27.08
N GLY A 377 -28.91 -15.43 26.35
CA GLY A 377 -30.29 -15.80 26.64
C GLY A 377 -30.39 -17.33 26.76
N PRO A 378 -31.23 -17.85 27.68
CA PRO A 378 -31.44 -19.29 27.76
C PRO A 378 -31.77 -19.82 26.36
N PRO A 379 -31.25 -21.00 25.96
CA PRO A 379 -31.63 -21.58 24.68
C PRO A 379 -33.16 -21.56 24.59
N GLU A 380 -33.69 -21.07 23.46
CA GLU A 380 -35.13 -21.16 23.18
C GLU A 380 -35.57 -22.59 23.51
N GLY A 381 -36.63 -22.67 24.30
CA GLY A 381 -36.94 -23.81 25.16
C GLY A 381 -36.78 -25.16 24.48
N ARG A 382 -36.52 -26.19 25.30
CA ARG A 382 -36.60 -27.60 24.94
C ARG A 382 -37.70 -27.78 23.90
N LEU A 383 -37.34 -28.18 22.67
CA LEU A 383 -38.31 -28.48 21.62
C LEU A 383 -39.43 -29.29 22.28
N ASP A 384 -40.64 -28.72 22.28
CA ASP A 384 -41.77 -29.40 22.85
C ASP A 384 -42.18 -30.51 21.87
N LEU A 385 -41.56 -31.67 22.08
CA LEU A 385 -41.79 -32.87 21.28
C LEU A 385 -43.16 -33.49 21.59
N THR A 386 -43.99 -32.90 22.45
CA THR A 386 -45.35 -33.39 22.72
C THR A 386 -46.29 -33.29 21.51
N ASN A 387 -45.90 -32.55 20.46
CA ASN A 387 -46.61 -32.48 19.19
C ASN A 387 -46.05 -33.42 18.10
N LEU A 388 -45.11 -34.32 18.42
CA LEU A 388 -44.78 -35.43 17.53
C LEU A 388 -45.93 -36.44 17.58
N ILE A 389 -46.89 -36.26 16.68
CA ILE A 389 -47.87 -37.30 16.34
C ILE A 389 -47.06 -38.43 15.69
N GLU A 390 -47.08 -39.61 16.29
CA GLU A 390 -46.58 -40.84 15.68
C GLU A 390 -47.22 -40.95 14.28
N LEU A 391 -46.38 -41.01 13.24
CA LEU A 391 -46.87 -41.35 11.91
C LEU A 391 -47.52 -42.75 12.03
N PRO A 392 -48.72 -42.96 11.47
CA PRO A 392 -49.28 -44.30 11.45
C PRO A 392 -48.30 -45.23 10.74
N ASP A 393 -47.98 -46.33 11.40
CA ASP A 393 -47.26 -47.44 10.79
C ASP A 393 -48.19 -48.02 9.71
N ASP A 394 -47.97 -47.61 8.45
CA ASP A 394 -48.55 -48.25 7.28
C ASP A 394 -47.88 -49.62 7.10
N ASP A 395 -48.34 -50.61 7.85
CA ASP A 395 -48.25 -52.02 7.48
C ASP A 395 -49.53 -52.39 6.72
N ASP A 396 -49.47 -52.29 5.38
CA ASP A 396 -50.28 -53.08 4.42
C ASP A 396 -49.58 -53.18 3.05
#